data_AF-B8AXY2-F1
#
_entry.id   AF-B8AXY2-F1
#
_cell.length_a   1.000
_cell.length_b   1.000
_cell.length_c   1.000
_cell.angle_alpha   90.00
_cell.angle_beta   90.00
_cell.angle_gamma   90.00
#
_symmetry.space_group_name_H-M   'P 1'
#
loop_
_entity.id
_entity.type
_entity.pdbx_description
1 polymer ?
#
loop_
_entity_poly.entity_id
_entity_poly.type
_entity_poly.pdbx_seq_one_letter_code
_entity_poly.pdbx_strand_id
1 'polypeptide(L)'
;MTKEVPDDLLVISCEEDYETCSPLLKREYGQPVNDHESTGASVFESELILNGIVIQKLEYERHHLFLDRVKQTRSTRWLKDASHGSFSNPL
;
A
#
# COMPACT_ATOMS: atom_id res chain seq x y z
N MET A 1 8.81 5.04 -20.68
CA MET A 1 7.78 5.91 -20.10
C MET A 1 7.26 5.22 -18.86
N THR A 2 7.72 5.63 -17.68
CA THR A 2 7.15 5.16 -16.41
C THR A 2 5.75 5.77 -16.28
N LYS A 3 4.70 4.93 -16.34
CA LYS A 3 3.34 5.38 -16.02
C LYS A 3 3.30 5.68 -14.53
N GLU A 4 3.20 6.96 -14.20
CA GLU A 4 2.90 7.42 -12.86
C GLU A 4 1.42 7.21 -12.59
N VAL A 5 1.10 6.81 -11.36
CA VAL A 5 -0.30 6.73 -10.91
C VAL A 5 -0.75 8.16 -10.63
N PRO A 6 -1.92 8.60 -11.15
CA PRO A 6 -2.47 9.91 -10.80
C PRO A 6 -2.71 10.03 -9.30
N ASP A 7 -2.38 11.19 -8.71
CA ASP A 7 -2.55 11.44 -7.28
C ASP A 7 -4.02 11.43 -6.83
N ASP A 8 -4.95 11.59 -7.78
CA ASP A 8 -6.41 11.58 -7.59
C ASP A 8 -7.08 10.25 -7.98
N LEU A 9 -6.29 9.20 -8.24
CA LEU A 9 -6.84 7.88 -8.58
C LEU A 9 -7.45 7.21 -7.34
N LEU A 10 -8.78 7.02 -7.38
CA LEU A 10 -9.51 6.18 -6.45
C LEU A 10 -9.73 4.79 -7.05
N VAL A 11 -9.30 3.74 -6.34
CA VAL A 11 -9.57 2.35 -6.75
C VAL A 11 -10.58 1.73 -5.81
N ILE A 12 -11.65 1.16 -6.36
CA ILE A 12 -12.66 0.39 -5.62
C ILE A 12 -12.44 -1.09 -5.91
N SER A 13 -12.40 -1.91 -4.85
CA SER A 13 -12.13 -3.35 -4.94
C SER A 13 -12.73 -4.12 -3.74
N CYS A 14 -12.33 -5.38 -3.57
CA CYS A 14 -12.62 -6.23 -2.43
C CYS A 14 -11.36 -6.98 -1.96
N GLU A 15 -11.42 -7.69 -0.83
CA GLU A 15 -10.25 -8.36 -0.26
C GLU A 15 -9.67 -9.47 -1.16
N GLU A 16 -10.55 -10.16 -1.90
CA GLU A 16 -10.22 -11.27 -2.80
C GLU A 16 -9.35 -10.81 -3.98
N ASP A 17 -9.48 -9.55 -4.39
CA ASP A 17 -8.78 -8.96 -5.53
C ASP A 17 -7.41 -8.37 -5.17
N TYR A 18 -6.84 -8.78 -4.04
CA TYR A 18 -5.51 -8.33 -3.58
C TYR A 18 -4.44 -8.51 -4.66
N GLU A 19 -4.34 -9.67 -5.31
CA GLU A 19 -3.29 -9.93 -6.31
C GLU A 19 -3.42 -9.01 -7.53
N THR A 20 -4.67 -8.69 -7.92
CA THR A 20 -4.95 -7.73 -8.99
C THR A 20 -4.56 -6.30 -8.58
N CYS A 21 -4.78 -5.94 -7.32
CA CYS A 21 -4.50 -4.60 -6.79
C CYS A 21 -3.05 -4.42 -6.35
N SER A 22 -2.32 -5.50 -6.05
CA SER A 22 -0.96 -5.49 -5.52
C SER A 22 0.02 -4.62 -6.34
N PRO A 23 0.01 -4.64 -7.69
CA PRO A 23 0.87 -3.77 -8.50
C PRO A 23 0.56 -2.27 -8.38
N LEU A 24 -0.64 -1.90 -7.92
CA LEU A 24 -1.08 -0.52 -7.74
C LEU A 24 -0.72 0.03 -6.35
N LEU A 25 -0.61 -0.86 -5.36
CA LEU A 25 -0.16 -0.51 -4.02
C LEU A 25 1.32 -0.10 -4.10
N LYS A 26 1.70 0.96 -3.39
CA LYS A 26 3.04 1.61 -3.36
C LYS A 26 4.21 0.63 -3.59
N ARG A 27 5.08 0.93 -4.56
CA ARG A 27 6.06 -0.02 -5.13
C ARG A 27 7.18 -0.47 -4.18
N GLU A 28 7.46 -1.75 -4.34
CA GLU A 28 8.75 -2.45 -4.46
C GLU A 28 10.00 -1.93 -3.75
N TYR A 29 10.58 -2.83 -2.96
CA TYR A 29 11.86 -2.70 -2.28
C TYR A 29 13.01 -2.23 -3.18
N GLY A 30 13.71 -1.18 -2.75
CA GLY A 30 15.13 -0.96 -3.07
C GLY A 30 15.50 0.20 -3.99
N GLN A 31 14.55 1.04 -4.43
CA GLN A 31 14.89 2.26 -5.16
C GLN A 31 15.00 3.47 -4.22
N PRO A 32 16.05 4.30 -4.38
CA PRO A 32 16.21 5.51 -3.58
C PRO A 32 15.10 6.51 -3.87
N VAL A 33 14.53 7.03 -2.79
CA VAL A 33 13.53 8.09 -2.77
C VAL A 33 14.22 9.36 -3.27
N ASN A 34 14.07 9.64 -4.55
CA ASN A 34 14.27 10.98 -5.07
C ASN A 34 12.93 11.71 -4.85
N ASP A 35 12.96 12.99 -4.50
CA ASP A 35 11.80 13.81 -4.07
C ASP A 35 10.66 13.97 -5.11
N HIS A 36 10.67 13.16 -6.16
CA HIS A 36 9.76 13.12 -7.30
C HIS A 36 9.12 11.72 -7.47
N GLU A 37 8.88 10.99 -6.37
CA GLU A 37 8.40 9.61 -6.40
C GLU A 37 6.86 9.52 -6.37
N SER A 38 6.30 8.82 -7.36
CA SER A 38 4.86 8.58 -7.57
C SER A 38 4.22 7.84 -6.38
N THR A 39 3.15 8.41 -5.84
CA THR A 39 2.32 7.76 -4.82
C THR A 39 1.56 6.59 -5.45
N GLY A 40 1.66 5.39 -4.86
CA GLY A 40 0.81 4.26 -5.28
C GLY A 40 -0.66 4.53 -5.04
N ALA A 41 -1.55 3.82 -5.72
CA ALA A 41 -2.99 4.04 -5.60
C ALA A 41 -3.51 3.60 -4.22
N SER A 42 -4.43 4.37 -3.65
CA SER A 42 -5.24 3.92 -2.53
C SER A 42 -6.42 3.08 -3.01
N VAL A 43 -6.64 1.95 -2.34
CA VAL A 43 -7.68 0.98 -2.68
C VAL A 43 -8.69 0.93 -1.55
N PHE A 44 -9.98 0.96 -1.88
CA PHE A 44 -11.08 1.02 -0.92
C PHE A 44 -12.17 0.01 -1.23
N GLU A 45 -12.93 -0.36 -0.20
CA GLU A 45 -14.15 -1.16 -0.35
C GLU A 45 -15.26 -0.37 -1.06
N SER A 46 -16.18 -1.10 -1.71
CA SER A 46 -17.38 -0.50 -2.34
C SER A 46 -18.22 0.35 -1.39
N GLU A 47 -18.17 0.05 -0.09
CA GLU A 47 -18.95 0.78 0.92
C GLU A 47 -18.53 2.24 1.10
N LEU A 48 -17.29 2.61 0.72
CA LEU A 48 -16.89 4.00 0.65
C LEU A 48 -17.85 4.82 -0.23
N ILE A 49 -18.21 4.27 -1.40
CA ILE A 49 -19.06 4.93 -2.38
C ILE A 49 -20.53 4.74 -2.03
N LEU A 50 -20.95 3.52 -1.71
CA LEU A 50 -22.35 3.22 -1.44
C LEU A 50 -22.88 4.00 -0.23
N ASN A 51 -22.17 3.94 0.90
CA ASN A 51 -22.50 4.76 2.07
C ASN A 51 -22.27 6.24 1.76
N GLY A 52 -21.17 6.58 1.10
CA GLY A 52 -20.79 7.95 0.81
C GLY A 52 -21.79 8.73 -0.04
N ILE A 53 -22.48 8.06 -0.97
CA ILE A 53 -23.59 8.64 -1.74
C ILE A 53 -24.76 8.97 -0.81
N VAL A 54 -25.13 8.05 0.08
CA VAL A 54 -26.27 8.22 1.01
C VAL A 54 -26.02 9.38 1.97
N ILE A 55 -24.81 9.45 2.56
CA ILE A 55 -24.46 10.47 3.55
C ILE A 55 -23.86 11.75 2.94
N GLN A 56 -23.68 11.79 1.61
CA GLN A 56 -22.97 12.85 0.87
C GLN A 56 -21.58 13.18 1.42
N LYS A 57 -20.82 12.16 1.85
CA LYS A 57 -19.48 12.30 2.42
C LYS A 57 -18.68 11.02 2.27
N LEU A 58 -17.43 11.11 1.82
CA LEU A 58 -16.52 9.97 1.72
C LEU A 58 -15.72 9.80 3.01
N GLU A 59 -15.86 8.64 3.66
CA GLU A 59 -15.15 8.27 4.89
C GLU A 59 -13.95 7.37 4.58
N TYR A 60 -12.94 7.91 3.89
CA TYR A 60 -11.80 7.15 3.36
C TYR A 60 -11.09 6.24 4.38
N GLU A 61 -10.83 6.74 5.59
CA GLU A 61 -10.07 6.00 6.61
C GLU A 61 -10.74 4.68 7.03
N ARG A 62 -12.08 4.61 6.97
CA ARG A 62 -12.85 3.44 7.44
C ARG A 62 -12.88 2.31 6.42
N HIS A 63 -12.71 2.63 5.15
CA HIS A 63 -12.94 1.71 4.04
C HIS A 63 -11.66 1.40 3.26
N HIS A 64 -10.48 1.74 3.80
CA HIS A 64 -9.21 1.53 3.12
C HIS A 64 -8.78 0.06 3.21
N LEU A 65 -8.54 -0.55 2.06
CA LEU A 65 -8.07 -1.92 1.96
C LEU A 65 -6.54 -2.02 2.04
N PHE A 66 -6.06 -3.19 2.45
CA PHE A 66 -4.67 -3.63 2.36
C PHE A 66 -3.61 -2.81 3.13
N LEU A 67 -4.00 -1.86 3.98
CA LEU A 67 -3.07 -1.05 4.79
C LEU A 67 -2.09 -1.91 5.60
N ASP A 68 -2.57 -3.02 6.16
CA ASP A 68 -1.75 -3.89 7.00
C ASP A 68 -0.88 -4.87 6.20
N ARG A 69 -1.23 -5.17 4.95
CA ARG A 69 -0.40 -5.99 4.05
C ARG A 69 0.83 -5.22 3.57
N VAL A 70 0.71 -3.90 3.44
CA VAL A 70 1.86 -3.01 3.22
C VAL A 70 2.78 -2.97 4.46
N LYS A 71 2.22 -3.06 5.68
CA LYS A 71 3.00 -3.07 6.94
C LYS A 71 3.64 -4.42 7.27
N GLN A 72 2.99 -5.55 7.01
CA GLN A 72 3.56 -6.89 7.24
C GLN A 72 4.80 -7.15 6.37
N THR A 73 4.80 -6.62 5.15
CA THR A 73 5.97 -6.60 4.29
C THR A 73 7.15 -5.86 4.95
N ARG A 74 6.92 -4.90 5.84
CA ARG A 74 7.98 -4.19 6.61
C ARG A 74 8.46 -4.94 7.85
N SER A 75 7.60 -5.69 8.55
CA SER A 75 7.96 -6.31 9.84
C SER A 75 8.51 -7.74 9.73
N THR A 76 8.15 -8.49 8.69
CA THR A 76 8.57 -9.89 8.51
C THR A 76 10.02 -10.04 8.04
N ARG A 77 10.71 -8.95 7.66
CA ARG A 77 12.10 -9.01 7.21
C ARG A 77 13.13 -9.13 8.34
N TRP A 78 12.84 -8.64 9.56
CA TRP A 78 13.74 -8.86 10.72
C TRP A 78 13.96 -10.35 11.02
N LEU A 79 12.93 -11.18 10.82
CA LEU A 79 13.01 -12.63 11.01
C LEU A 79 13.85 -13.33 9.94
N LYS A 80 13.85 -12.82 8.70
CA LYS A 80 14.70 -13.33 7.61
C LYS A 80 16.15 -12.82 7.70
N ASP A 81 16.36 -11.60 8.15
CA ASP A 81 17.70 -11.02 8.34
C ASP A 81 18.40 -11.64 9.59
N ALA A 82 17.65 -12.09 10.60
CA ALA A 82 18.20 -12.86 11.74
C ALA A 82 18.62 -14.30 11.37
N SER A 83 18.09 -14.86 10.28
CA SER A 83 18.41 -16.23 9.82
C SER A 83 19.55 -16.27 8.80
N HIS A 84 19.92 -15.13 8.20
CA HIS A 84 21.15 -14.95 7.42
C HIS A 84 22.12 -14.05 8.18
N GLY A 85 22.82 -14.63 9.15
CA GLY A 85 23.63 -13.89 10.11
C GLY A 85 24.71 -12.97 9.52
N SER A 86 24.83 -11.77 10.11
CA SER A 86 26.11 -11.20 10.54
C SER A 86 25.86 -10.13 11.60
N PHE A 87 25.95 -10.50 12.87
CA PHE A 87 26.12 -9.51 13.94
C PHE A 87 27.55 -8.99 13.84
N SER A 88 27.72 -7.76 13.36
CA SER A 88 28.88 -6.95 13.74
C SER A 88 28.40 -6.03 14.86
N ASN A 89 28.84 -6.31 16.08
CA ASN A 89 28.65 -5.41 17.20
C ASN A 89 29.49 -4.14 16.95
N PRO A 90 28.93 -2.93 17.06
CA PRO A 90 29.76 -1.75 17.27
C PRO A 90 30.30 -1.77 18.71
N LEU A 91 31.57 -1.42 18.84
CA LEU A 91 32.30 -1.21 20.10
C LEU A 91 31.64 -0.17 20.99
#